data_AF-A0AAN8JCK9-F1
#
_entry.id   AF-A0AAN8JCK9-F1
#
_cell.length_a   1.000
_cell.length_b   1.000
_cell.length_c   1.000
_cell.angle_alpha   90.00
_cell.angle_beta   90.00
_cell.angle_gamma   90.00
#
_symmetry.space_group_name_H-M   'P 1'
#
loop_
_entity.id
_entity.type
_entity.pdbx_description
1 polymer ?
#
loop_
_entity_poly.entity_id
_entity_poly.type
_entity_poly.pdbx_seq_one_letter_code
_entity_poly.pdbx_strand_id
1 'polypeptide(L)'
;MDKYSSSTTALKTLHWLPVRLRIKHKVLTMIWKCLNGLSPLYLRSILTLAEDRRENMRSNSQYMRLSIPYVRRKTFANRSFNVQGSIWWNNLPNEIKRIDKVDHFKNSLKSHYFSQF
;
A
#
# COMPACT_ATOMS: atom_id res chain seq x y z
N MET A 1 11.01 -25.20 -21.04
CA MET A 1 9.79 -24.40 -20.79
C MET A 1 8.86 -24.65 -21.96
N ASP A 2 7.68 -25.22 -21.71
CA ASP A 2 6.73 -25.55 -22.78
C ASP A 2 6.12 -24.30 -23.39
N LYS A 3 5.89 -24.34 -24.71
CA LYS A 3 5.35 -23.23 -25.51
C LYS A 3 3.98 -22.71 -25.02
N TYR A 4 3.23 -23.53 -24.28
CA TYR A 4 1.90 -23.22 -23.74
C TYR A 4 1.87 -23.09 -22.21
N SER A 5 3.03 -22.88 -21.57
CA SER A 5 3.09 -22.68 -20.11
C SER A 5 2.29 -21.44 -19.70
N SER A 6 1.44 -21.57 -18.69
CA SER A 6 0.72 -20.42 -18.13
C SER A 6 1.72 -19.37 -17.63
N SER A 7 1.51 -18.11 -18.03
CA SER A 7 2.34 -16.97 -17.61
C SER A 7 2.38 -16.81 -16.09
N THR A 8 1.30 -17.19 -15.40
CA THR A 8 1.22 -17.25 -13.93
C THR A 8 2.22 -18.23 -13.33
N THR A 9 2.35 -19.44 -13.90
CA THR A 9 3.28 -20.47 -13.42
C THR A 9 4.73 -20.02 -13.60
N ALA A 10 5.06 -19.40 -14.73
CA ALA A 10 6.38 -18.82 -14.95
C ALA A 10 6.71 -17.71 -13.95
N LEU A 11 5.76 -16.82 -13.65
CA LEU A 11 5.97 -15.76 -12.64
C LEU A 11 6.20 -16.32 -11.24
N LYS A 12 5.51 -17.41 -10.86
CA LYS A 12 5.73 -18.09 -9.57
C LYS A 12 7.12 -18.72 -9.49
N THR A 13 7.55 -19.44 -10.53
CA THR A 13 8.88 -20.08 -10.54
C THR A 13 10.02 -19.07 -10.50
N LEU A 14 9.86 -17.93 -11.16
CA LEU A 14 10.81 -16.80 -11.13
C LEU A 14 10.72 -15.96 -9.84
N HIS A 15 9.75 -16.23 -8.96
CA HIS A 15 9.46 -15.44 -7.76
C HIS A 15 9.24 -13.95 -8.07
N TRP A 16 8.60 -13.69 -9.21
CA TRP A 16 8.27 -12.37 -9.72
C TRP A 16 6.81 -12.02 -9.48
N LEU A 17 6.61 -10.86 -8.85
CA LEU A 17 5.27 -10.38 -8.55
C LEU A 17 4.63 -9.84 -9.85
N PRO A 18 3.37 -10.18 -10.18
CA PRO A 18 2.65 -9.60 -11.31
C PRO A 18 2.70 -8.07 -11.32
N VAL A 19 2.73 -7.46 -12.51
CA VAL A 19 2.90 -5.99 -12.68
C VAL A 19 1.90 -5.20 -11.84
N ARG A 20 0.62 -5.62 -11.80
CA ARG A 20 -0.43 -4.96 -11.02
C ARG A 20 -0.11 -4.91 -9.52
N LEU A 21 0.44 -5.99 -8.98
CA LEU A 21 0.84 -6.08 -7.58
C LEU A 21 2.15 -5.33 -7.31
N ARG A 22 3.08 -5.27 -8.28
CA ARG A 22 4.30 -4.44 -8.17
C ARG A 22 3.98 -2.95 -8.07
N ILE A 23 2.96 -2.48 -8.78
CA ILE A 23 2.48 -1.09 -8.68
C ILE A 23 2.02 -0.82 -7.24
N LYS A 24 1.17 -1.68 -6.67
CA LYS A 24 0.71 -1.58 -5.27
C LYS A 24 1.90 -1.57 -4.30
N HIS A 25 2.83 -2.50 -4.46
CA HIS A 25 4.03 -2.62 -3.63
C HIS A 25 4.86 -1.32 -3.62
N LYS A 26 5.12 -0.74 -4.79
CA LYS A 26 5.87 0.53 -4.91
C LYS A 26 5.13 1.70 -4.29
N VAL A 27 3.83 1.83 -4.54
CA VAL A 27 3.00 2.91 -3.97
C VAL A 27 2.97 2.82 -2.45
N LEU A 28 2.74 1.63 -1.88
CA LEU A 28 2.71 1.42 -0.44
C LEU A 28 4.08 1.66 0.22
N THR A 29 5.16 1.25 -0.44
CA THR A 29 6.52 1.56 0.03
C THR A 29 6.78 3.07 0.07
N MET A 30 6.26 3.82 -0.91
CA MET A 30 6.37 5.28 -0.92
C MET A 30 5.56 5.91 0.21
N ILE A 31 4.34 5.44 0.47
CA ILE A 31 3.51 5.89 1.60
C ILE A 31 4.20 5.63 2.94
N TRP A 32 4.71 4.42 3.14
CA TRP A 32 5.44 4.06 4.35
C TRP A 32 6.61 5.03 4.57
N LYS A 33 7.38 5.36 3.52
CA LYS A 33 8.47 6.35 3.62
C LYS A 33 7.97 7.74 3.96
N CYS A 34 6.84 8.18 3.38
CA CYS A 34 6.24 9.48 3.71
C CYS A 34 5.81 9.55 5.19
N LEU A 35 5.23 8.48 5.71
CA LEU A 35 4.78 8.39 7.10
C LEU A 35 5.96 8.36 8.09
N ASN A 36 7.06 7.71 7.73
CA ASN A 36 8.28 7.64 8.53
C ASN A 36 9.23 8.83 8.32
N GLY A 37 8.82 9.88 7.60
CA GLY A 37 9.65 11.08 7.38
C GLY A 37 10.87 10.89 6.47
N LEU A 38 10.95 9.77 5.74
CA LEU A 38 12.06 9.44 4.81
C LEU A 38 11.79 9.93 3.38
N SER A 39 10.76 10.75 3.19
CA SER A 39 10.30 11.24 1.89
C SER A 39 10.35 12.76 1.86
N PRO A 40 10.57 13.39 0.69
CA PRO A 40 10.48 14.83 0.53
C PRO A 40 9.16 15.41 1.04
N LEU A 41 9.21 16.63 1.57
CA LEU A 41 8.06 17.31 2.18
C LEU A 41 6.84 17.39 1.25
N TYR A 42 7.06 17.62 -0.06
CA TYR A 42 5.97 17.72 -1.02
C TYR A 42 5.17 16.42 -1.18
N LEU A 43 5.80 15.24 -1.04
CA LEU A 43 5.08 13.97 -1.07
C LEU A 43 4.34 13.71 0.23
N ARG A 44 4.92 14.13 1.35
CA ARG A 44 4.31 13.99 2.66
C ARG A 44 3.08 14.89 2.79
N SER A 45 3.13 16.13 2.31
CA SER A 45 2.01 17.08 2.38
C SER A 45 0.79 16.65 1.57
N ILE A 46 0.98 15.81 0.55
CA ILE A 46 -0.11 15.21 -0.25
C ILE A 46 -0.92 14.18 0.56
N LEU A 47 -0.32 13.57 1.59
CA LEU A 47 -0.95 12.57 2.44
C LEU A 47 -1.42 13.22 3.74
N THR A 48 -2.66 12.93 4.13
CA THR A 48 -3.25 13.46 5.36
C THR A 48 -3.56 12.29 6.27
N LEU A 49 -3.00 12.32 7.49
CA LEU A 49 -3.40 11.38 8.53
C LEU A 49 -4.84 11.68 8.92
N ALA A 50 -5.64 10.62 9.08
CA ALA A 50 -6.96 10.79 9.65
C ALA A 50 -6.78 11.19 11.12
N GLU A 51 -7.28 12.36 11.51
CA GLU A 51 -7.43 12.68 12.92
C GLU A 51 -8.37 11.65 13.54
N ASP A 52 -8.00 11.10 14.70
CA ASP A 52 -8.87 10.26 15.53
C ASP A 52 -9.99 11.12 16.13
N ARG A 53 -10.84 11.72 15.28
CA ARG A 53 -11.97 12.57 15.69
C ARG A 53 -13.15 11.77 16.25
N ARG A 54 -12.94 10.50 16.57
CA ARG A 54 -13.95 9.61 17.14
C ARG A 54 -13.35 8.80 18.29
N GLU A 55 -13.20 9.45 19.43
CA GLU A 55 -13.14 8.80 20.75
C GLU A 55 -14.45 8.07 21.13
N ASN A 56 -15.16 7.47 20.17
CA ASN A 56 -16.36 6.70 20.44
C ASN A 56 -16.30 5.34 19.74
N MET A 57 -15.66 4.43 20.48
CA MET A 57 -16.03 3.04 20.73
C MET A 57 -16.09 2.07 19.53
N ARG A 58 -15.05 1.22 19.47
CA ARG A 58 -14.99 -0.13 18.85
C ARG A 58 -14.47 -0.29 17.41
N SER A 59 -13.62 0.61 16.89
CA SER A 59 -12.78 0.22 15.75
C SER A 59 -11.34 0.03 16.19
N ASN A 60 -10.93 -1.24 16.24
CA ASN A 60 -9.56 -1.77 16.27
C ASN A 60 -8.49 -0.71 15.93
N SER A 61 -7.54 -0.42 16.84
CA SER A 61 -6.54 0.65 16.67
C SER A 61 -5.91 0.62 15.28
N GLN A 62 -6.34 1.50 14.36
CA GLN A 62 -5.84 1.47 13.00
C GLN A 62 -4.56 2.30 12.93
N TYR A 63 -3.43 1.59 13.05
CA TYR A 63 -2.11 2.22 13.05
C TYR A 63 -1.90 3.08 11.79
N MET A 64 -1.61 4.37 12.00
CA MET A 64 -1.34 5.36 10.96
C MET A 64 -2.39 5.38 9.83
N ARG A 65 -3.68 5.44 10.19
CA ARG A 65 -4.76 5.51 9.20
C ARG A 65 -4.68 6.81 8.38
N LEU A 66 -4.82 6.69 7.06
CA LEU A 66 -4.83 7.83 6.15
C LEU A 66 -6.27 8.28 5.86
N SER A 67 -6.48 9.60 5.79
CA SER A 67 -7.72 10.19 5.31
C SER A 67 -7.83 10.03 3.79
N ILE A 68 -8.99 9.59 3.31
CA ILE A 68 -9.26 9.44 1.88
C ILE A 68 -9.97 10.71 1.43
N PRO A 69 -9.33 11.59 0.62
CA PRO A 69 -9.94 12.84 0.23
C PRO A 69 -11.12 12.61 -0.71
N TYR A 70 -12.17 13.42 -0.57
CA TYR A 70 -13.27 13.43 -1.52
C TYR A 70 -12.82 14.08 -2.83
N VAL A 71 -13.12 13.42 -3.94
CA VAL A 71 -12.77 13.90 -5.28
C VAL A 71 -14.01 13.97 -6.17
N ARG A 72 -14.19 15.12 -6.85
CA ARG A 72 -15.31 15.33 -7.78
C ARG A 72 -15.15 14.51 -9.07
N ARG A 73 -13.93 14.47 -9.64
CA ARG A 73 -13.63 13.74 -10.90
C ARG A 73 -13.18 12.31 -10.62
N LYS A 74 -14.13 11.42 -10.33
CA LYS A 74 -13.85 10.03 -9.89
C LYS A 74 -12.98 9.21 -10.85
N THR A 75 -13.10 9.37 -12.17
CA THR A 75 -12.39 8.53 -13.15
C THR A 75 -10.86 8.64 -13.07
N PHE A 76 -10.35 9.87 -13.03
CA PHE A 76 -8.93 10.16 -12.95
C PHE A 76 -8.47 10.30 -11.50
N ALA A 77 -9.19 11.09 -10.69
CA ALA A 77 -8.73 11.43 -9.35
C ALA A 77 -8.78 10.24 -8.39
N ASN A 78 -9.62 9.21 -8.61
CA ASN A 78 -9.55 8.01 -7.76
C ASN A 78 -8.25 7.23 -7.94
N ARG A 79 -7.56 7.41 -9.07
CA ARG A 79 -6.28 6.74 -9.36
C ARG A 79 -5.07 7.54 -8.85
N SER A 80 -5.30 8.72 -8.26
CA SER A 80 -4.22 9.54 -7.73
C SER A 80 -3.52 8.85 -6.56
N PHE A 81 -2.27 9.25 -6.32
CA PHE A 81 -1.46 8.70 -5.24
C PHE A 81 -2.12 8.84 -3.87
N ASN A 82 -2.69 10.00 -3.53
CA ASN A 82 -3.34 10.21 -2.24
C ASN A 82 -4.65 9.43 -2.07
N VAL A 83 -5.47 9.26 -3.11
CA VAL A 83 -6.73 8.52 -2.99
C VAL A 83 -6.45 7.02 -3.00
N GLN A 84 -5.88 6.51 -4.10
CA GLN A 84 -5.69 5.08 -4.28
C GLN A 84 -4.68 4.51 -3.29
N GLY A 85 -3.62 5.27 -3.02
CA GLY A 85 -2.60 4.92 -2.06
C GLY A 85 -3.15 4.83 -0.64
N SER A 86 -3.95 5.81 -0.20
CA SER A 86 -4.58 5.77 1.13
C SER A 86 -5.56 4.60 1.27
N ILE A 87 -6.32 4.27 0.21
CA ILE A 87 -7.19 3.09 0.20
C ILE A 87 -6.36 1.81 0.38
N TRP A 88 -5.31 1.62 -0.42
CA TRP A 88 -4.46 0.44 -0.31
C TRP A 88 -3.77 0.35 1.04
N TRP A 89 -3.27 1.48 1.57
CA TRP A 89 -2.64 1.54 2.87
C TRP A 89 -3.64 1.16 3.96
N ASN A 90 -4.82 1.75 3.98
CA ASN A 90 -5.83 1.47 4.99
C ASN A 90 -6.26 0.00 5.02
N ASN A 91 -6.31 -0.66 3.85
CA ASN A 91 -6.62 -2.08 3.73
C ASN A 91 -5.47 -3.03 4.10
N LEU A 92 -4.26 -2.51 4.33
CA LEU A 92 -3.11 -3.33 4.71
C LEU A 92 -3.22 -3.78 6.18
N PRO A 93 -2.86 -5.04 6.52
CA PRO A 93 -2.84 -5.52 7.89
C PRO A 93 -1.93 -4.68 8.79
N ASN A 94 -2.34 -4.51 10.05
CA ASN A 94 -1.60 -3.70 11.01
C ASN A 94 -0.23 -4.30 11.34
N GLU A 95 -0.05 -5.62 11.28
CA GLU A 95 1.24 -6.25 11.54
C GLU A 95 2.29 -5.78 10.52
N ILE A 96 1.89 -5.59 9.26
CA ILE A 96 2.80 -5.12 8.21
C ILE A 96 3.08 -3.62 8.36
N LYS A 97 2.07 -2.82 8.72
CA LYS A 97 2.24 -1.36 8.89
C LYS A 97 3.18 -0.99 10.04
N ARG A 98 3.18 -1.77 11.12
CA ARG A 98 3.99 -1.55 12.33
C ARG A 98 5.47 -1.91 12.16
N ILE A 99 5.90 -2.36 10.98
CA ILE A 99 7.31 -2.67 10.73
C ILE A 99 8.11 -1.36 10.62
N ASP A 100 9.10 -1.19 11.48
CA ASP A 100 9.91 0.03 11.58
C ASP A 100 11.02 0.14 10.53
N LYS A 101 11.45 -1.01 9.98
CA LYS A 101 12.54 -1.07 9.01
C LYS A 101 12.00 -1.22 7.59
N VAL A 102 12.44 -0.33 6.71
CA VAL A 102 11.96 -0.26 5.32
C VAL A 102 12.15 -1.58 4.55
N ASP A 103 13.25 -2.29 4.78
CA ASP A 103 13.54 -3.51 4.03
C ASP A 103 12.71 -4.69 4.52
N HIS A 104 12.50 -4.80 5.84
CA HIS A 104 11.54 -5.75 6.41
C HIS A 104 10.13 -5.45 5.92
N PHE A 105 9.72 -4.18 5.87
CA PHE A 105 8.41 -3.79 5.33
C PHE A 105 8.23 -4.24 3.87
N LYS A 106 9.22 -3.96 3.00
CA LYS A 106 9.17 -4.36 1.58
C LYS A 106 9.05 -5.87 1.43
N ASN A 107 9.81 -6.63 2.22
CA ASN A 107 9.83 -8.09 2.15
C ASN A 107 8.49 -8.67 2.64
N SER A 108 7.99 -8.24 3.80
CA SER A 108 6.69 -8.67 4.33
C SER A 108 5.54 -8.30 3.38
N LEU A 109 5.59 -7.12 2.78
CA LEU A 109 4.59 -6.70 1.80
C LEU A 109 4.64 -7.54 0.52
N LYS A 110 5.84 -7.90 0.05
CA LYS A 110 6.02 -8.82 -1.08
C LYS A 110 5.40 -10.17 -0.73
N SER A 111 5.74 -10.76 0.42
CA SER A 111 5.19 -12.04 0.89
C SER A 111 3.67 -12.02 1.01
N HIS A 112 3.09 -10.95 1.56
CA HIS A 112 1.62 -10.79 1.67
C HIS A 112 0.91 -10.80 0.30
N TYR A 113 1.51 -10.17 -0.72
CA TYR A 113 0.94 -10.21 -2.07
C TYR A 113 1.20 -11.53 -2.80
N PHE A 114 2.27 -12.24 -2.46
CA PHE A 114 2.50 -13.59 -2.99
C PHE A 114 1.51 -14.61 -2.41
N SER A 115 1.11 -14.50 -1.14
CA SER A 115 0.10 -15.41 -0.57
C SER A 115 -1.30 -15.20 -1.16
N GLN A 116 -1.56 -14.03 -1.75
CA GLN A 116 -2.80 -13.72 -2.46
C GLN A 116 -2.78 -14.14 -3.94
N PHE A 117 -1.65 -14.68 -4.42
CA PHE A 117 -1.40 -15.02 -5.83
C PHE A 117 -1.25 -16.52 -6.04
#